data_AF-A0A930MZ46-F1
#
_entry.id   AF-A0A930MZ46-F1
#
_cell.length_a   1.000
_cell.length_b   1.000
_cell.length_c   1.000
_cell.angle_alpha   90.00
_cell.angle_beta   90.00
_cell.angle_gamma   90.00
#
_symmetry.space_group_name_H-M   'P 1'
#
loop_
_entity.id
_entity.type
_entity.pdbx_description
1 polymer ?
#
loop_
_entity_poly.entity_id
_entity_poly.type
_entity_poly.pdbx_seq_one_letter_code
_entity_poly.pdbx_strand_id
1 'polypeptide(L)'
;MENMGRKAAILAAAVAAVGALGAGYYYRNDIIYKICDIVHPEWNEGEARLTDDLDRRCSLLNNGDGTETVLYDNDTAVTFRRDEGGDLVWLYGTASMIAPLAANYFAFHGFSYPGGHMELAQMTYRIDGTLTPLPEAIPVRSGRHHRTTVINSGGGRGGNSDNDNYERNKSRRIKDISKQSGFGRAGIRSSSGAS
;
A
#
# COMPACT_ATOMS: atom_id res chain seq x y z
N MET A 1 8.38 32.17 2.94
CA MET A 1 7.46 31.50 3.89
C MET A 1 6.31 30.95 3.09
N GLU A 2 6.24 29.63 2.98
CA GLU A 2 5.22 28.94 2.19
C GLU A 2 3.85 29.05 2.88
N ASN A 3 2.82 29.45 2.13
CA ASN A 3 1.51 29.75 2.71
C ASN A 3 0.69 28.45 2.82
N MET A 4 0.84 27.72 3.94
CA MET A 4 0.17 26.44 4.20
C MET A 4 -1.35 26.50 3.95
N GLY A 5 -2.00 27.65 4.23
CA GLY A 5 -3.42 27.85 3.94
C GLY A 5 -3.79 27.77 2.45
N ARG A 6 -2.90 28.24 1.57
CA ARG A 6 -3.10 28.18 0.10
C ARG A 6 -2.91 26.74 -0.42
N LYS A 7 -1.93 26.01 0.11
CA LYS A 7 -1.72 24.59 -0.20
C LYS A 7 -2.92 23.73 0.21
N ALA A 8 -3.43 23.93 1.43
CA ALA A 8 -4.61 23.25 1.92
C ALA A 8 -5.86 23.57 1.08
N ALA A 9 -6.04 24.82 0.64
CA ALA A 9 -7.15 25.20 -0.24
C ALA A 9 -7.06 24.55 -1.63
N ILE A 10 -5.86 24.47 -2.22
CA ILE A 10 -5.63 23.78 -3.50
C ILE A 10 -5.92 22.29 -3.35
N LEU A 11 -5.45 21.67 -2.26
CA LEU A 11 -5.71 20.26 -1.97
C LEU A 11 -7.22 20.00 -1.81
N ALA A 12 -7.92 20.80 -1.00
CA ALA A 12 -9.36 20.68 -0.81
C ALA A 12 -10.15 20.83 -2.12
N ALA A 13 -9.76 21.80 -2.97
CA ALA A 13 -10.38 22.00 -4.27
C ALA A 13 -10.13 20.82 -5.23
N ALA A 14 -8.90 20.28 -5.25
CA ALA A 14 -8.55 19.15 -6.10
C ALA A 14 -9.27 17.86 -5.65
N VAL A 15 -9.33 17.59 -4.34
CA VAL A 15 -10.06 16.45 -3.79
C VAL A 15 -11.56 16.56 -4.06
N ALA A 16 -12.15 17.75 -3.92
CA ALA A 16 -13.56 18.00 -4.24
C ALA A 16 -13.86 17.79 -5.74
N ALA A 17 -12.96 18.22 -6.62
CA ALA A 17 -13.10 18.01 -8.07
C ALA A 17 -13.04 16.53 -8.45
N VAL A 18 -12.20 15.72 -7.80
CA VAL A 18 -12.13 14.26 -8.02
C VAL A 18 -13.42 13.58 -7.58
N GLY A 19 -14.03 14.02 -6.47
CA GLY A 19 -15.30 13.49 -6.00
C GLY A 19 -16.49 13.76 -6.95
N ALA A 20 -16.41 14.80 -7.79
CA ALA A 20 -17.48 15.19 -8.71
C ALA A 20 -17.47 14.43 -10.05
N LEU A 21 -16.36 13.77 -10.41
CA LEU A 21 -16.25 12.98 -11.63
C LEU A 21 -16.64 11.54 -11.30
N GLY A 22 -17.78 11.05 -11.82
CA GLY A 22 -18.26 9.68 -11.53
C GLY A 22 -17.24 8.57 -11.81
N ALA A 23 -16.40 8.71 -12.86
CA ALA A 23 -15.28 7.80 -13.16
C ALA A 23 -14.04 8.02 -12.27
N GLY A 24 -13.98 9.13 -11.54
CA GLY A 24 -12.94 9.46 -10.58
C GLY A 24 -12.99 8.62 -9.30
N TYR A 25 -14.08 7.89 -9.03
CA TYR A 25 -14.20 7.05 -7.85
C TYR A 25 -13.20 5.88 -7.85
N TYR A 26 -12.93 5.29 -9.03
CA TYR A 26 -11.99 4.16 -9.16
C TYR A 26 -10.53 4.57 -8.94
N TYR A 27 -10.15 5.78 -9.37
CA TYR A 27 -8.78 6.30 -9.25
C TYR A 27 -8.63 7.31 -8.11
N ARG A 28 -9.66 7.47 -7.27
CA ARG A 28 -9.73 8.54 -6.27
C ARG A 28 -8.51 8.54 -5.37
N ASN A 29 -8.16 7.38 -4.83
CA ASN A 29 -7.05 7.25 -3.89
C ASN A 29 -5.69 7.47 -4.57
N ASP A 30 -5.51 7.05 -5.82
CA ASP A 30 -4.27 7.32 -6.56
C ASP A 30 -4.10 8.80 -6.88
N ILE A 31 -5.19 9.47 -7.27
CA ILE A 31 -5.17 10.90 -7.56
C ILE A 31 -4.88 11.69 -6.27
N ILE A 32 -5.54 11.32 -5.15
CA ILE A 32 -5.29 11.94 -3.84
C ILE A 32 -3.83 11.74 -3.45
N TYR A 33 -3.30 10.52 -3.55
CA TYR A 33 -1.91 10.22 -3.25
C TYR A 33 -0.96 11.10 -4.09
N LYS A 34 -1.20 11.21 -5.40
CA LYS A 34 -0.38 12.07 -6.28
C LYS A 34 -0.44 13.54 -5.95
N ILE A 35 -1.60 14.05 -5.56
CA ILE A 35 -1.72 15.45 -5.15
C ILE A 35 -0.97 15.66 -3.82
N CYS A 36 -1.08 14.71 -2.88
CA CYS A 36 -0.33 14.76 -1.63
C CYS A 36 1.19 14.78 -1.88
N ASP A 37 1.73 13.96 -2.78
CA ASP A 37 3.17 13.98 -3.12
C ASP A 37 3.68 15.37 -3.52
N ILE A 38 2.84 16.16 -4.21
CA ILE A 38 3.21 17.48 -4.71
C ILE A 38 2.99 18.57 -3.66
N VAL A 39 1.87 18.50 -2.93
CA VAL A 39 1.39 19.59 -2.08
C VAL A 39 1.83 19.42 -0.63
N HIS A 40 1.78 18.18 -0.13
CA HIS A 40 1.94 17.81 1.27
C HIS A 40 2.51 16.37 1.39
N PRO A 41 3.75 16.13 0.92
CA PRO A 41 4.31 14.79 0.80
C PRO A 41 4.41 14.03 2.13
N GLU A 42 4.49 14.75 3.25
CA GLU A 42 4.49 14.16 4.58
C GLU A 42 3.17 13.45 4.96
N TRP A 43 2.11 13.61 4.17
CA TRP A 43 0.87 12.85 4.35
C TRP A 43 0.94 11.44 3.77
N ASN A 44 1.88 11.21 2.84
CA ASN A 44 2.14 9.90 2.24
C ASN A 44 3.33 9.19 2.90
N GLU A 45 3.92 9.77 3.95
CA GLU A 45 4.96 9.09 4.76
C GLU A 45 4.51 7.69 5.17
N GLY A 46 5.33 6.69 4.88
CA GLY A 46 5.02 5.29 5.21
C GLY A 46 3.88 4.68 4.41
N GLU A 47 3.42 5.31 3.33
CA GLU A 47 2.40 4.79 2.42
C GLU A 47 2.98 4.63 1.01
N ALA A 48 2.64 3.53 0.34
CA ALA A 48 2.91 3.31 -1.06
C ALA A 48 1.65 2.82 -1.78
N ARG A 49 1.43 3.26 -3.03
CA ARG A 49 0.32 2.78 -3.86
C ARG A 49 0.76 1.59 -4.70
N LEU A 50 0.06 0.48 -4.54
CA LEU A 50 0.30 -0.76 -5.26
C LEU A 50 -0.99 -1.23 -5.96
N THR A 51 -0.79 -2.09 -6.95
CA THR A 51 -1.85 -2.90 -7.55
C THR A 51 -1.52 -4.35 -7.29
N ASP A 52 -2.51 -5.22 -7.12
CA ASP A 52 -2.30 -6.66 -7.05
C ASP A 52 -2.48 -7.36 -8.41
N ASP A 53 -2.26 -8.66 -8.47
CA ASP A 53 -2.36 -9.45 -9.72
C ASP A 53 -3.79 -9.55 -10.26
N LEU A 54 -4.79 -9.10 -9.52
CA LEU A 54 -6.20 -9.02 -9.92
C LEU A 54 -6.61 -7.59 -10.35
N ASP A 55 -5.63 -6.71 -10.60
CA ASP A 55 -5.80 -5.29 -10.92
C ASP A 55 -6.52 -4.47 -9.83
N ARG A 56 -6.55 -4.99 -8.59
CA ARG A 56 -7.14 -4.27 -7.46
C ARG A 56 -6.11 -3.32 -6.86
N ARG A 57 -6.54 -2.08 -6.62
CA ARG A 57 -5.69 -1.00 -6.10
C ARG A 57 -5.70 -0.97 -4.58
N CYS A 58 -4.52 -0.72 -4.02
CA CYS A 58 -4.34 -0.71 -2.58
C CYS A 58 -3.21 0.24 -2.14
N SER A 59 -3.26 0.61 -0.86
CA SER A 59 -2.19 1.30 -0.16
C SER A 59 -1.47 0.29 0.73
N LEU A 60 -0.18 0.10 0.51
CA LEU A 60 0.72 -0.58 1.43
C LEU A 60 1.17 0.44 2.48
N LEU A 61 1.07 0.08 3.76
CA LEU A 61 1.24 0.97 4.90
C LEU A 61 2.25 0.39 5.89
N ASN A 62 3.32 1.12 6.17
CA ASN A 62 4.33 0.75 7.17
C ASN A 62 3.81 1.03 8.58
N ASN A 63 3.67 0.00 9.42
CA ASN A 63 3.18 0.16 10.79
C ASN A 63 4.23 0.69 11.79
N GLY A 64 5.50 0.71 11.40
CA GLY A 64 6.63 1.18 12.21
C GLY A 64 7.09 0.19 13.29
N ASP A 65 6.50 -1.01 13.33
CA ASP A 65 6.82 -2.10 14.26
C ASP A 65 7.30 -3.37 13.53
N GLY A 66 7.66 -3.22 12.25
CA GLY A 66 8.06 -4.32 11.37
C GLY A 66 6.88 -5.09 10.76
N THR A 67 5.64 -4.69 11.03
CA THR A 67 4.45 -5.20 10.35
C THR A 67 3.97 -4.21 9.29
N GLU A 68 3.23 -4.71 8.30
CA GLU A 68 2.74 -3.91 7.19
C GLU A 68 1.27 -4.19 6.95
N THR A 69 0.51 -3.15 6.64
CA THR A 69 -0.92 -3.26 6.36
C THR A 69 -1.20 -2.88 4.93
N VAL A 70 -1.91 -3.73 4.22
CA VAL A 70 -2.42 -3.41 2.90
C VAL A 70 -3.88 -3.08 3.04
N LEU A 71 -4.24 -1.85 2.66
CA LEU A 71 -5.61 -1.34 2.64
C LEU A 71 -6.06 -1.19 1.19
N TYR A 72 -7.02 -1.99 0.77
CA TYR A 72 -7.61 -1.91 -0.56
C TYR A 72 -8.64 -0.80 -0.63
N ASP A 73 -8.88 -0.30 -1.84
CA ASP A 73 -9.80 0.81 -2.08
C ASP A 73 -11.28 0.46 -1.79
N ASN A 74 -11.60 -0.84 -1.66
CA ASN A 74 -12.90 -1.35 -1.19
C ASN A 74 -12.95 -1.52 0.35
N ASP A 75 -12.04 -0.86 1.07
CA ASP A 75 -11.86 -0.89 2.51
C ASP A 75 -11.50 -2.27 3.10
N THR A 76 -11.28 -3.31 2.30
CA THR A 76 -10.73 -4.57 2.84
C THR A 76 -9.25 -4.40 3.16
N ALA A 77 -8.80 -5.03 4.24
CA ALA A 77 -7.40 -4.93 4.64
C ALA A 77 -6.82 -6.28 5.05
N VAL A 78 -5.50 -6.35 5.02
CA VAL A 78 -4.72 -7.45 5.56
C VAL A 78 -3.44 -6.91 6.15
N THR A 79 -3.07 -7.42 7.32
CA THR A 79 -1.77 -7.13 7.92
C THR A 79 -0.99 -8.40 8.09
N PHE A 80 0.28 -8.28 7.73
CA PHE A 80 1.25 -9.35 7.76
C PHE A 80 2.61 -8.79 8.20
N ARG A 81 3.55 -9.71 8.37
CA ARG A 81 4.97 -9.40 8.52
C ARG A 81 5.74 -10.26 7.54
N ARG A 82 6.75 -9.68 6.88
CA ARG A 82 7.75 -10.46 6.14
C ARG A 82 8.77 -11.04 7.11
N ASP A 83 8.98 -12.35 7.07
CA ASP A 83 10.00 -13.00 7.88
C ASP A 83 11.39 -12.95 7.21
N GLU A 84 12.39 -13.56 7.84
CA GLU A 84 13.77 -13.60 7.31
C GLU A 84 13.90 -14.42 6.03
N GLY A 85 13.02 -15.41 5.83
CA GLY A 85 12.96 -16.22 4.62
C GLY A 85 12.30 -15.48 3.45
N GLY A 86 11.55 -14.41 3.74
CA GLY A 86 10.75 -13.68 2.76
C GLY A 86 9.30 -14.12 2.72
N ASP A 87 8.88 -15.04 3.59
CA ASP A 87 7.49 -15.46 3.70
C ASP A 87 6.64 -14.34 4.30
N LEU A 88 5.39 -14.23 3.86
CA LEU A 88 4.44 -13.24 4.37
C LEU A 88 3.53 -13.91 5.38
N VAL A 89 3.83 -13.69 6.66
CA VAL A 89 3.09 -14.26 7.80
C VAL A 89 1.90 -13.38 8.11
N TRP A 90 0.68 -13.89 7.90
CA TRP A 90 -0.55 -13.18 8.25
C TRP A 90 -0.66 -12.95 9.76
N LEU A 91 -1.18 -11.79 10.12
CA LEU A 91 -1.45 -11.42 11.51
C LEU A 91 -2.94 -11.14 11.73
N TYR A 92 -3.57 -10.38 10.84
CA TYR A 92 -4.99 -10.06 10.92
C TYR A 92 -5.59 -9.72 9.56
N GLY A 93 -6.89 -9.99 9.41
CA GLY A 93 -7.66 -9.57 8.24
C GLY A 93 -7.91 -10.67 7.22
N THR A 94 -8.04 -10.28 5.97
CA THR A 94 -8.39 -11.22 4.90
C THR A 94 -7.12 -11.83 4.29
N ALA A 95 -6.64 -12.94 4.88
CA ALA A 95 -5.40 -13.61 4.49
C ALA A 95 -5.30 -13.93 2.98
N SER A 96 -6.44 -14.23 2.32
CA SER A 96 -6.48 -14.55 0.89
C SER A 96 -5.99 -13.42 -0.03
N MET A 97 -5.85 -12.19 0.50
CA MET A 97 -5.37 -11.03 -0.25
C MET A 97 -3.84 -10.96 -0.35
N ILE A 98 -3.11 -11.71 0.47
CA ILE A 98 -1.64 -11.72 0.43
C ILE A 98 -1.14 -12.37 -0.87
N ALA A 99 -1.73 -13.49 -1.28
CA ALA A 99 -1.30 -14.23 -2.47
C ALA A 99 -1.33 -13.39 -3.77
N PRO A 100 -2.43 -12.71 -4.14
CA PRO A 100 -2.45 -11.86 -5.34
C PRO A 100 -1.57 -10.61 -5.22
N LEU A 101 -1.21 -10.18 -4.01
CA LEU A 101 -0.35 -9.00 -3.81
C LEU A 101 1.14 -9.33 -3.94
N ALA A 102 1.53 -10.55 -3.58
CA ALA A 102 2.92 -10.94 -3.32
C ALA A 102 3.91 -10.46 -4.38
N ALA A 103 3.64 -10.66 -5.66
CA ALA A 103 4.52 -10.24 -6.75
C ALA A 103 4.88 -8.75 -6.70
N ASN A 104 3.87 -7.88 -6.58
CA ASN A 104 4.06 -6.44 -6.58
C ASN A 104 4.60 -5.92 -5.24
N TYR A 105 4.29 -6.60 -4.13
CA TYR A 105 4.91 -6.34 -2.83
C TYR A 105 6.43 -6.57 -2.88
N PHE A 106 6.88 -7.73 -3.36
CA PHE A 106 8.32 -8.01 -3.43
C PHE A 106 9.04 -7.09 -4.41
N ALA A 107 8.41 -6.79 -5.56
CA ALA A 107 8.96 -5.84 -6.52
C ALA A 107 9.13 -4.44 -5.90
N PHE A 108 8.16 -3.98 -5.10
CA PHE A 108 8.24 -2.71 -4.38
C PHE A 108 9.42 -2.66 -3.39
N HIS A 109 9.65 -3.73 -2.63
CA HIS A 109 10.82 -3.82 -1.74
C HIS A 109 12.14 -4.17 -2.47
N GLY A 110 12.15 -4.18 -3.80
CA GLY A 110 13.37 -4.37 -4.59
C GLY A 110 13.79 -5.82 -4.79
N PHE A 111 12.88 -6.78 -4.68
CA PHE A 111 13.15 -8.22 -4.85
C PHE A 111 12.50 -8.81 -6.10
N SER A 112 13.22 -9.76 -6.72
CA SER A 112 12.69 -10.66 -7.73
C SER A 112 11.79 -11.69 -7.06
N TYR A 113 10.58 -11.85 -7.57
CA TYR A 113 9.58 -12.76 -7.01
C TYR A 113 9.67 -14.16 -7.64
N PRO A 114 10.02 -15.22 -6.87
CA PRO A 114 10.17 -16.58 -7.38
C PRO A 114 8.84 -17.33 -7.52
N GLY A 115 7.72 -16.69 -7.21
CA GLY A 115 6.45 -17.37 -6.99
C GLY A 115 6.33 -17.88 -5.55
N GLY A 116 5.24 -18.59 -5.29
CA GLY A 116 4.89 -19.06 -3.97
C GLY A 116 3.43 -19.46 -3.88
N HIS A 117 3.02 -19.92 -2.71
CA HIS A 117 1.68 -20.40 -2.46
C HIS A 117 1.19 -20.03 -1.06
N MET A 118 -0.14 -19.94 -0.92
CA MET A 118 -0.76 -19.72 0.39
C MET A 118 -0.84 -21.05 1.15
N GLU A 119 -0.13 -21.17 2.27
CA GLU A 119 -0.27 -22.27 3.21
C GLU A 119 -1.42 -21.97 4.18
N LEU A 120 -2.61 -22.50 3.90
CA LEU A 120 -3.84 -22.20 4.64
C LEU A 120 -3.80 -22.64 6.11
N ALA A 121 -3.03 -23.67 6.44
CA ALA A 121 -2.92 -24.16 7.83
C ALA A 121 -2.24 -23.14 8.75
N GLN A 122 -1.27 -22.40 8.21
CA GLN A 122 -0.47 -21.43 8.95
C GLN A 122 -0.81 -19.98 8.56
N MET A 123 -1.77 -19.79 7.64
CA MET A 123 -2.12 -18.50 7.04
C MET A 123 -0.86 -17.74 6.58
N THR A 124 0.11 -18.46 6.04
CA THR A 124 1.39 -17.89 5.64
C THR A 124 1.55 -18.07 4.15
N TYR A 125 1.92 -17.00 3.47
CA TYR A 125 2.31 -17.09 2.07
C TYR A 125 3.77 -17.53 2.00
N ARG A 126 4.01 -18.75 1.50
CA ARG A 126 5.31 -19.39 1.38
C ARG A 126 5.91 -19.09 0.01
N ILE A 127 7.11 -18.54 -0.03
CA ILE A 127 7.83 -18.34 -1.28
C ILE A 127 8.48 -19.66 -1.73
N ASP A 128 8.45 -19.95 -3.03
CA ASP A 128 8.95 -21.23 -3.56
C ASP A 128 10.49 -21.27 -3.72
N GLY A 129 11.18 -20.16 -3.45
CA GLY A 129 12.64 -20.06 -3.63
C GLY A 129 13.24 -18.80 -3.01
N THR A 130 14.53 -18.58 -3.25
CA THR A 130 15.26 -17.45 -2.66
C THR A 130 14.95 -16.12 -3.35
N LEU A 131 14.64 -15.09 -2.57
CA LEU A 131 14.54 -13.71 -3.06
C LEU A 131 15.92 -13.18 -3.46
N THR A 132 15.98 -12.57 -4.64
CA THR A 132 17.21 -11.91 -5.14
C THR A 132 16.91 -10.45 -5.44
N PRO A 133 17.85 -9.52 -5.18
CA PRO A 133 17.63 -8.12 -5.51
C PRO A 133 17.33 -7.92 -7.00
N LEU A 134 16.40 -7.02 -7.30
CA LEU A 134 16.14 -6.62 -8.68
C LEU A 134 17.38 -5.88 -9.25
N PRO A 135 17.80 -6.19 -10.48
CA PRO A 135 18.91 -5.50 -11.11
C PRO A 135 18.55 -4.03 -11.37
N GLU A 136 19.52 -3.12 -11.15
CA GLU A 136 19.36 -1.66 -11.32
C GLU A 136 19.06 -1.25 -12.78
N ALA A 137 19.45 -2.09 -13.75
CA ALA A 137 19.22 -1.87 -15.17
C ALA A 137 18.36 -2.98 -15.77
N ILE A 138 17.16 -2.64 -16.25
CA ILE A 138 16.37 -3.51 -17.11
C ILE A 138 16.86 -3.30 -18.55
N PRO A 139 17.60 -4.23 -19.20
CA PRO A 139 17.84 -4.14 -20.63
C PRO A 139 16.50 -4.24 -21.37
N VAL A 140 16.18 -3.23 -22.18
CA VAL A 140 14.96 -3.19 -22.98
C VAL A 140 15.02 -4.30 -24.02
N ARG A 141 14.41 -5.46 -23.74
CA ARG A 141 14.20 -6.53 -24.73
C ARG A 141 12.75 -6.47 -25.19
N SER A 142 12.54 -6.14 -26.46
CA SER A 142 11.24 -6.20 -27.13
C SER A 142 10.79 -7.65 -27.23
N GLY A 143 9.77 -8.02 -26.46
CA GLY A 143 9.18 -9.36 -26.48
C GLY A 143 7.89 -9.37 -25.69
N ARG A 144 6.79 -9.63 -26.38
CA ARG A 144 5.42 -9.69 -25.86
C ARG A 144 5.30 -10.72 -24.73
N HIS A 145 5.09 -10.27 -23.50
CA HIS A 145 4.46 -11.00 -22.40
C HIS A 145 3.60 -10.01 -21.60
N HIS A 146 2.49 -10.50 -21.04
CA HIS A 146 1.49 -9.75 -20.30
C HIS A 146 2.16 -8.97 -19.16
N ARG A 147 2.56 -7.73 -19.45
CA ARG A 147 3.23 -6.86 -18.49
C ARG A 147 2.12 -6.28 -17.64
N THR A 148 1.89 -6.86 -16.47
CA THR A 148 1.17 -6.17 -15.40
C THR A 148 1.81 -4.80 -15.30
N THR A 149 1.03 -3.79 -15.68
CA THR A 149 1.48 -2.41 -15.61
C THR A 149 1.56 -2.14 -14.13
N VAL A 150 2.78 -2.19 -13.57
CA VAL A 150 3.05 -1.53 -12.31
C VAL A 150 2.69 -0.08 -12.58
N ILE A 151 1.53 0.34 -12.09
CA ILE A 151 1.19 1.75 -12.07
C ILE A 151 2.03 2.31 -10.94
N ASN A 152 3.35 2.45 -11.21
CA ASN A 152 4.19 3.43 -10.53
C ASN A 152 3.61 4.77 -10.92
N SER A 153 2.51 5.12 -10.25
CA SER A 153 2.03 6.48 -10.14
C SER A 153 3.22 7.19 -9.49
N GLY A 154 4.02 7.91 -10.26
CA GLY A 154 5.34 8.38 -9.83
C GLY A 154 6.27 8.44 -11.03
N GLY A 155 5.98 9.35 -11.96
CA GLY A 155 6.79 9.53 -13.14
C GLY A 155 8.23 9.90 -12.78
N GLY A 156 9.18 9.17 -13.33
CA GLY A 156 10.53 9.67 -13.62
C GLY A 156 11.58 9.50 -12.52
N ARG A 157 12.58 8.66 -12.84
CA ARG A 157 13.98 8.76 -12.40
C ARG A 157 14.25 8.62 -10.89
N GLY A 158 14.68 7.44 -10.49
CA GLY A 158 15.48 7.26 -9.30
C GLY A 158 15.09 6.01 -8.53
N GLY A 159 16.02 5.08 -8.39
CA GLY A 159 15.92 4.07 -7.35
C GLY A 159 15.74 4.72 -5.97
N ASN A 160 15.19 3.94 -5.06
CA ASN A 160 15.25 4.11 -3.61
C ASN A 160 14.48 5.23 -2.89
N SER A 161 14.16 6.40 -3.45
CA SER A 161 13.64 7.49 -2.57
C SER A 161 12.24 7.24 -1.95
N ASP A 162 11.29 6.65 -2.68
CA ASP A 162 9.96 6.32 -2.15
C ASP A 162 10.02 5.14 -1.17
N ASN A 163 10.84 4.14 -1.46
CA ASN A 163 11.06 3.00 -0.56
C ASN A 163 11.81 3.44 0.71
N ASP A 164 12.82 4.31 0.59
CA ASP A 164 13.56 4.85 1.74
C ASP A 164 12.65 5.68 2.65
N ASN A 165 11.76 6.49 2.07
CA ASN A 165 10.77 7.23 2.84
C ASN A 165 9.71 6.32 3.46
N TYR A 166 9.29 5.28 2.75
CA TYR A 166 8.35 4.28 3.24
C TYR A 166 8.92 3.51 4.44
N GLU A 167 10.13 2.95 4.31
CA GLU A 167 10.77 2.11 5.33
C GLU A 167 11.10 2.90 6.62
N ARG A 168 11.45 4.18 6.49
CA ARG A 168 11.83 5.03 7.64
C ARG A 168 10.66 5.61 8.40
N ASN A 169 9.49 5.74 7.76
CA ASN A 169 8.36 6.47 8.34
C ASN A 169 7.16 5.56 8.56
N LYS A 170 6.53 5.72 9.73
CA LYS A 170 5.25 5.09 10.03
C LYS A 170 4.12 5.82 9.31
N SER A 171 3.22 5.06 8.69
CA SER A 171 2.03 5.65 8.07
C SER A 171 1.09 6.28 9.09
N ARG A 172 0.63 7.50 8.78
CA ARG A 172 -0.40 8.19 9.56
C ARG A 172 -1.78 7.56 9.37
N ARG A 173 -2.00 6.92 8.20
CA ARG A 173 -3.29 6.35 7.78
C ARG A 173 -3.70 5.13 8.60
N ILE A 174 -2.76 4.50 9.30
CA ILE A 174 -3.02 3.34 10.18
C ILE A 174 -4.05 3.65 11.27
N LYS A 175 -4.07 4.89 11.76
CA LYS A 175 -5.04 5.34 12.76
C LYS A 175 -6.49 5.27 12.27
N ASP A 176 -6.69 5.30 10.96
CA ASP A 176 -8.00 5.31 10.32
C ASP A 176 -8.41 3.94 9.76
N ILE A 177 -7.48 2.98 9.69
CA ILE A 177 -7.76 1.61 9.23
C ILE A 177 -8.88 0.98 10.06
N SER A 178 -8.85 1.09 11.40
CA SER A 178 -9.92 0.51 12.24
C SER A 178 -11.32 1.06 11.93
N LYS A 179 -11.39 2.30 11.40
CA LYS A 179 -12.64 2.97 11.00
C LYS A 179 -13.08 2.53 9.61
N GLN A 180 -12.13 2.30 8.69
CA GLN A 180 -12.40 1.96 7.29
C GLN A 180 -12.62 0.46 7.10
N SER A 181 -11.71 -0.38 7.60
CA SER A 181 -11.68 -1.80 7.28
C SER A 181 -12.48 -2.70 8.21
N GLY A 182 -13.16 -2.13 9.20
CA GLY A 182 -14.06 -2.88 10.09
C GLY A 182 -13.36 -3.72 11.17
N PHE A 183 -12.03 -3.60 11.32
CA PHE A 183 -11.18 -4.37 12.25
C PHE A 183 -11.42 -4.06 13.75
N GLY A 184 -12.46 -3.31 14.10
CA GLY A 184 -12.70 -2.83 15.46
C GLY A 184 -14.15 -2.67 15.87
N ARG A 185 -15.12 -3.28 15.17
CA ARG A 185 -16.54 -3.25 15.63
C ARG A 185 -16.85 -4.24 16.77
N ALA A 186 -15.83 -4.72 17.49
CA ALA A 186 -16.00 -5.48 18.73
C ALA A 186 -15.60 -4.60 19.93
N GLY A 187 -16.55 -3.81 20.44
CA GLY A 187 -16.51 -3.32 21.83
C GLY A 187 -16.08 -1.87 22.09
N ILE A 188 -16.77 -0.87 21.51
CA ILE A 188 -17.01 0.36 22.28
C ILE A 188 -18.09 0.00 23.31
N ARG A 189 -17.67 -0.47 24.48
CA ARG A 189 -18.55 -0.54 25.64
C ARG A 189 -18.71 0.90 26.12
N SER A 190 -19.88 1.48 25.89
CA SER A 190 -20.33 2.66 26.63
C SER A 190 -20.25 2.31 28.12
N SER A 191 -19.27 2.89 28.82
CA SER A 191 -19.25 2.94 30.28
C SER A 191 -19.22 4.41 30.72
N SER A 192 -20.33 5.09 30.48
CA SER A 192 -20.82 6.10 31.43
C SER A 192 -21.76 5.31 32.36
N GLY A 193 -21.35 4.87 33.54
CA GLY A 193 -20.89 5.72 34.63
C GLY A 193 -22.04 5.77 35.62
N ALA A 194 -22.15 4.74 36.46
CA ALA A 194 -22.99 4.77 37.65
C ALA A 194 -22.23 5.53 38.73
N SER A 195 -22.76 6.67 39.16
CA SER A 195 -22.49 7.34 40.44
C SER A 195 -23.68 8.23 40.75
#